data_AF-A0A067CVX6-F1
#
_entry.id   AF-A0A067CVX6-F1
#
_cell.length_a   1.000
_cell.length_b   1.000
_cell.length_c   1.000
_cell.angle_alpha   90.00
_cell.angle_beta   90.00
_cell.angle_gamma   90.00
#
_symmetry.space_group_name_H-M   'P 1'
#
loop_
_entity.id
_entity.type
_entity.pdbx_description
1 polymer ?
#
loop_
_entity_poly.entity_id
_entity_poly.type
_entity_poly.pdbx_seq_one_letter_code
_entity_poly.pdbx_strand_id
1 'polypeptide(L)'
;MANDEDSAWDERLALWQEKLGTLRSQVLVSALERTAIDAVGGGALFLGGVSLTHLGMYVLRISVAMPVLPSLLGGLGVASSSAMAGAFCLRHGSTEPTPLQLTAAATSGLLLFRLLGGRFRALAPSDFRHPGAFGHARISLPATIEYADGNARAVIQSFGRLYGCHTCGTKRSKYHADHMPPVLVAKAENARVWAKLFGPVTQRYYPQCESCSNTQGALVKKNAKQLKLHLTELRAYHWTGFWMVLFGASGLGGFFAQASDEAPSVVEHVVAQATDAVQKPLLLVLRDREARLRERRQTETNKEARQAIDDELATIRARKADIKKAARRN
;
A
#
# COMPACT_ATOMS: atom_id res chain seq x y z
N MET A 1 45.43 10.07 -54.86
CA MET A 1 44.29 9.15 -54.83
C MET A 1 44.02 8.58 -53.44
N ALA A 2 45.03 8.15 -52.64
CA ALA A 2 44.77 7.69 -51.27
C ALA A 2 44.13 8.75 -50.34
N ASN A 3 44.51 10.03 -50.46
CA ASN A 3 43.94 11.10 -49.60
C ASN A 3 42.47 11.45 -49.89
N ASP A 4 41.93 11.12 -51.06
CA ASP A 4 40.52 11.42 -51.39
C ASP A 4 39.57 10.39 -50.79
N GLU A 5 40.01 9.13 -50.64
CA GLU A 5 39.19 8.10 -50.00
C GLU A 5 39.04 8.36 -48.49
N ASP A 6 40.11 8.75 -47.81
CA ASP A 6 40.07 9.05 -46.37
C ASP A 6 39.14 10.24 -46.06
N SER A 7 39.18 11.30 -46.88
CA SER A 7 38.27 12.45 -46.77
C SER A 7 36.80 12.06 -46.92
N ALA A 8 36.49 11.14 -47.85
CA ALA A 8 35.12 10.68 -48.08
C ALA A 8 34.60 9.80 -46.93
N TRP A 9 35.49 9.07 -46.26
CA TRP A 9 35.15 8.28 -45.07
C TRP A 9 34.85 9.15 -43.85
N ASP A 10 35.64 10.19 -43.60
CA ASP A 10 35.42 11.12 -42.49
C ASP A 10 34.10 11.89 -42.62
N GLU A 11 33.77 12.36 -43.83
CA GLU A 11 32.51 13.08 -44.10
C GLU A 11 31.29 12.14 -43.92
N ARG A 12 31.41 10.88 -44.34
CA ARG A 12 30.39 9.86 -44.07
C ARG A 12 30.25 9.62 -42.56
N LEU A 13 31.35 9.48 -41.83
CA LEU A 13 31.32 9.23 -40.39
C LEU A 13 30.62 10.37 -39.63
N ALA A 14 30.92 11.63 -39.99
CA ALA A 14 30.27 12.81 -39.41
C ALA A 14 28.76 12.84 -39.68
N LEU A 15 28.34 12.58 -40.92
CA LEU A 15 26.92 12.47 -41.28
C LEU A 15 26.20 11.36 -40.50
N TRP A 16 26.87 10.21 -40.32
CA TRP A 16 26.35 9.10 -39.53
C TRP A 16 26.22 9.47 -38.05
N GLN A 17 27.19 10.17 -37.46
CA GLN A 17 27.13 10.65 -36.07
C GLN A 17 25.99 11.65 -35.86
N GLU A 18 25.77 12.59 -36.79
CA GLU A 18 24.66 13.54 -36.73
C GLU A 18 23.29 12.85 -36.84
N LYS A 19 23.15 11.92 -37.79
CA LYS A 19 21.92 11.11 -37.93
C LYS A 19 21.66 10.24 -36.70
N LEU A 20 22.69 9.64 -36.12
CA LEU A 20 22.57 8.88 -34.88
C LEU A 20 22.19 9.78 -33.69
N GLY A 21 22.75 10.98 -33.61
CA GLY A 21 22.41 11.97 -32.58
C GLY A 21 20.95 12.42 -32.66
N THR A 22 20.48 12.76 -33.86
CA THR A 22 19.09 13.17 -34.10
C THR A 22 18.10 12.02 -33.85
N LEU A 23 18.37 10.81 -34.34
CA LEU A 23 17.54 9.63 -34.07
C LEU A 23 17.47 9.32 -32.58
N ARG A 24 18.60 9.34 -31.88
CA ARG A 24 18.66 9.14 -30.42
C ARG A 24 17.82 10.18 -29.68
N SER A 25 17.85 11.44 -30.13
CA SER A 25 17.04 12.50 -29.53
C SER A 25 15.54 12.28 -29.74
N GLN A 26 15.11 11.85 -30.93
CA GLN A 26 13.69 11.61 -31.24
C GLN A 26 13.13 10.40 -30.48
N VAL A 27 13.91 9.31 -30.38
CA VAL A 27 13.53 8.14 -29.59
C VAL A 27 13.39 8.50 -28.12
N LEU A 28 14.35 9.26 -27.58
CA LEU A 28 14.33 9.68 -26.18
C LEU A 28 13.17 10.63 -25.88
N VAL A 29 12.90 11.61 -26.74
CA VAL A 29 11.75 12.52 -26.59
C VAL A 29 10.43 11.75 -26.64
N SER A 30 10.27 10.83 -27.59
CA SER A 30 9.06 10.01 -27.71
C SER A 30 8.85 9.09 -26.49
N ALA A 31 9.94 8.51 -25.96
CA ALA A 31 9.89 7.68 -24.76
C ALA A 31 9.54 8.50 -23.50
N LEU A 32 10.09 9.71 -23.37
CA LEU A 32 9.78 10.65 -22.29
C LEU A 32 8.33 11.11 -22.36
N GLU A 33 7.83 11.46 -23.55
CA GLU A 33 6.44 11.89 -23.74
C GLU A 33 5.45 10.78 -23.34
N ARG A 34 5.68 9.55 -23.83
CA ARG A 34 4.85 8.39 -23.47
C ARG A 34 4.89 8.10 -21.97
N THR A 35 6.10 8.12 -21.38
CA THR A 35 6.28 7.90 -19.94
C THR A 35 5.56 8.97 -19.12
N ALA A 36 5.60 10.23 -19.54
CA ALA A 36 4.90 11.33 -18.88
C ALA A 36 3.38 11.15 -18.95
N ILE A 37 2.84 10.84 -20.14
CA ILE A 37 1.41 10.57 -20.34
C ILE A 37 0.97 9.40 -19.45
N ASP A 38 1.72 8.31 -19.44
CA ASP A 38 1.37 7.13 -18.66
C ASP A 38 1.50 7.38 -17.16
N ALA A 39 2.51 8.12 -16.71
CA ALA A 39 2.67 8.46 -15.29
C ALA A 39 1.54 9.38 -14.80
N VAL A 40 1.15 10.38 -15.58
CA VAL A 40 0.01 11.25 -15.26
C VAL A 40 -1.29 10.45 -15.28
N GLY A 41 -1.53 9.63 -16.30
CA GLY A 41 -2.73 8.81 -16.42
C GLY A 41 -2.86 7.78 -15.31
N GLY A 42 -1.78 7.04 -15.01
CA GLY A 42 -1.73 6.09 -13.90
C GLY A 42 -1.87 6.77 -12.54
N GLY A 43 -1.29 7.96 -12.37
CA GLY A 43 -1.50 8.80 -11.19
C GLY A 43 -2.96 9.21 -11.00
N ALA A 44 -3.61 9.69 -12.06
CA ALA A 44 -5.02 10.08 -12.03
C ALA A 44 -5.96 8.91 -11.74
N LEU A 45 -5.74 7.76 -12.38
CA LEU A 45 -6.51 6.53 -12.12
C LEU A 45 -6.35 6.05 -10.69
N PHE A 46 -5.12 6.05 -10.18
CA PHE A 46 -4.86 5.65 -8.80
C PHE A 46 -5.56 6.58 -7.81
N LEU A 47 -5.40 7.90 -7.98
CA LEU A 47 -6.04 8.92 -7.14
C LEU A 47 -7.57 8.77 -7.17
N GLY A 48 -8.16 8.64 -8.37
CA GLY A 48 -9.59 8.42 -8.54
C GLY A 48 -10.09 7.17 -7.80
N GLY A 49 -9.38 6.05 -7.93
CA GLY A 49 -9.75 4.80 -7.26
C GLY A 49 -9.68 4.86 -5.72
N VAL A 50 -8.64 5.48 -5.15
CA VAL A 50 -8.57 5.66 -3.69
C VAL A 50 -9.58 6.69 -3.18
N SER A 51 -9.88 7.73 -3.98
CA SER A 51 -10.96 8.70 -3.69
C SER A 51 -12.33 8.05 -3.69
N LEU A 52 -12.62 7.17 -4.66
CA LEU A 52 -13.87 6.38 -4.69
C LEU A 52 -13.97 5.45 -3.48
N THR A 53 -12.87 4.80 -3.10
CA THR A 53 -12.81 3.95 -1.90
C THR A 53 -13.15 4.74 -0.63
N HIS A 54 -12.59 5.95 -0.50
CA HIS A 54 -12.87 6.86 0.61
C HIS A 54 -14.34 7.31 0.63
N LEU A 55 -14.89 7.69 -0.52
CA LEU A 55 -16.30 8.07 -0.66
C LEU A 55 -17.23 6.90 -0.32
N GLY A 56 -16.92 5.69 -0.81
CA GLY A 56 -17.68 4.48 -0.50
C GLY A 56 -17.73 4.20 0.99
N MET A 57 -16.59 4.26 1.68
CA MET A 57 -16.57 4.12 3.15
C MET A 57 -17.39 5.19 3.87
N TYR A 58 -17.39 6.44 3.37
CA TYR A 58 -18.22 7.50 3.93
C TYR A 58 -19.72 7.25 3.77
N VAL A 59 -20.16 6.85 2.57
CA VAL A 59 -21.57 6.49 2.30
C VAL A 59 -22.01 5.34 3.21
N LEU A 60 -21.17 4.32 3.36
CA LEU A 60 -21.41 3.17 4.23
C LEU A 60 -21.20 3.46 5.73
N ARG A 61 -20.91 4.71 6.11
CA ARG A 61 -20.64 5.15 7.50
C ARG A 61 -19.48 4.41 8.19
N ILE A 62 -18.59 3.83 7.39
CA ILE A 62 -17.34 3.19 7.83
C ILE A 62 -16.34 4.31 8.09
N SER A 63 -15.79 4.36 9.30
CA SER A 63 -14.85 5.40 9.71
C SER A 63 -13.59 4.82 10.26
N VAL A 64 -12.58 5.66 10.38
CA VAL A 64 -11.32 5.35 11.07
C VAL A 64 -11.49 4.95 12.53
N ALA A 65 -12.67 4.99 13.13
CA ALA A 65 -12.87 4.51 14.49
C ALA A 65 -12.98 2.97 14.54
N MET A 66 -13.36 2.33 13.43
CA MET A 66 -13.53 0.89 13.35
C MET A 66 -12.18 0.16 13.34
N PRO A 67 -12.04 -0.99 14.02
CA PRO A 67 -10.74 -1.62 14.25
C PRO A 67 -10.12 -2.20 12.97
N VAL A 68 -10.89 -2.98 12.20
CA VAL A 68 -10.38 -3.80 11.10
C VAL A 68 -10.85 -3.30 9.74
N LEU A 69 -12.15 -3.02 9.62
CA LEU A 69 -12.81 -2.75 8.34
C LEU A 69 -12.16 -1.63 7.49
N PRO A 70 -11.77 -0.47 8.05
CA PRO A 70 -11.09 0.59 7.29
C PRO A 70 -9.76 0.15 6.68
N SER A 71 -8.99 -0.68 7.41
CA SER A 71 -7.69 -1.16 6.94
C SER A 71 -7.86 -2.15 5.80
N LEU A 72 -8.86 -3.04 5.87
CA LEU A 72 -9.15 -4.00 4.82
C LEU A 72 -9.64 -3.30 3.55
N LEU A 73 -10.66 -2.44 3.66
CA LEU A 73 -11.21 -1.72 2.52
C LEU A 73 -10.19 -0.73 1.93
N GLY A 74 -9.42 -0.04 2.76
CA GLY A 74 -8.33 0.81 2.28
C GLY A 74 -7.24 0.01 1.56
N GLY A 75 -6.89 -1.18 2.04
CA GLY A 75 -5.93 -2.05 1.37
C GLY A 75 -6.45 -2.55 0.03
N LEU A 76 -7.71 -3.02 -0.02
CA LEU A 76 -8.37 -3.43 -1.26
C LEU A 76 -8.45 -2.28 -2.26
N GLY A 77 -8.82 -1.07 -1.82
CA GLY A 77 -8.88 0.11 -2.66
C GLY A 77 -7.52 0.50 -3.25
N VAL A 78 -6.45 0.45 -2.46
CA VAL A 78 -5.09 0.68 -2.97
C VAL A 78 -4.69 -0.40 -3.99
N ALA A 79 -4.95 -1.68 -3.69
CA ALA A 79 -4.60 -2.79 -4.57
C ALA A 79 -5.35 -2.71 -5.92
N SER A 80 -6.66 -2.49 -5.91
CA SER A 80 -7.47 -2.36 -7.13
C SER A 80 -7.08 -1.13 -7.95
N SER A 81 -6.89 0.03 -7.30
CA SER A 81 -6.45 1.26 -7.95
C SER A 81 -5.08 1.10 -8.61
N SER A 82 -4.18 0.34 -7.97
CA SER A 82 -2.85 0.04 -8.52
C SER A 82 -2.93 -0.93 -9.70
N ALA A 83 -3.77 -1.97 -9.61
CA ALA A 83 -4.01 -2.88 -10.72
C ALA A 83 -4.59 -2.13 -11.94
N MET A 84 -5.53 -1.20 -11.73
CA MET A 84 -6.07 -0.35 -12.80
C MET A 84 -5.00 0.57 -13.41
N ALA A 85 -4.17 1.20 -12.59
CA ALA A 85 -3.06 2.03 -13.08
C ALA A 85 -2.03 1.19 -13.86
N GLY A 86 -1.73 -0.03 -13.41
CA GLY A 86 -0.86 -0.97 -14.13
C GLY A 86 -1.47 -1.43 -15.46
N ALA A 87 -2.75 -1.83 -15.46
CA ALA A 87 -3.48 -2.21 -16.66
C ALA A 87 -3.49 -1.09 -17.71
N PHE A 88 -3.71 0.15 -17.26
CA PHE A 88 -3.66 1.31 -18.13
C PHE A 88 -2.30 1.44 -18.82
N CYS A 89 -1.20 1.25 -18.10
CA CYS A 89 0.12 1.42 -18.72
C CYS A 89 0.51 0.28 -19.66
N LEU A 90 -0.02 -0.92 -19.42
CA LEU A 90 0.20 -2.07 -20.28
C LEU A 90 -0.70 -2.07 -21.53
N ARG A 91 -1.60 -1.09 -21.69
CA ARG A 91 -2.57 -1.01 -22.80
C ARG A 91 -1.95 -0.91 -24.20
N HIS A 92 -0.71 -0.47 -24.30
CA HIS A 92 -0.03 -0.30 -25.59
C HIS A 92 0.51 -1.62 -26.17
N GLY A 93 0.51 -2.70 -25.37
CA GLY A 93 0.82 -4.04 -25.85
C GLY A 93 -0.34 -4.64 -26.65
N SER A 94 -0.03 -5.50 -27.63
CA SER A 94 -1.03 -6.23 -28.42
C SER A 94 -1.79 -7.29 -27.61
N THR A 95 -1.35 -7.57 -26.39
CA THR A 95 -1.90 -8.63 -25.52
C THR A 95 -2.49 -8.03 -24.27
N GLU A 96 -3.62 -8.58 -23.83
CA GLU A 96 -4.23 -8.20 -22.55
C GLU A 96 -3.24 -8.40 -21.38
N PRO A 97 -3.27 -7.52 -20.36
CA PRO A 97 -2.43 -7.68 -19.18
C PRO A 97 -2.68 -9.03 -18.51
N THR A 98 -1.62 -9.80 -18.33
CA THR A 98 -1.73 -11.11 -17.67
C THR A 98 -2.10 -10.94 -16.19
N PRO A 99 -2.75 -11.93 -15.54
CA PRO A 99 -3.02 -11.88 -14.10
C PRO A 99 -1.78 -11.66 -13.24
N LEU A 100 -0.61 -12.17 -13.67
CA LEU A 100 0.66 -11.97 -12.99
C LEU A 100 1.10 -10.50 -13.02
N GLN A 101 0.98 -9.83 -14.16
CA GLN A 101 1.30 -8.40 -14.29
C GLN A 101 0.37 -7.53 -13.44
N LEU A 102 -0.94 -7.83 -13.43
CA LEU A 102 -1.90 -7.13 -12.58
C LEU A 102 -1.62 -7.34 -11.10
N THR A 103 -1.23 -8.57 -10.73
CA THR A 103 -0.82 -8.90 -9.35
C THR A 103 0.44 -8.13 -8.96
N ALA A 104 1.43 -8.07 -9.85
CA ALA A 104 2.67 -7.31 -9.63
C ALA A 104 2.40 -5.80 -9.49
N ALA A 105 1.49 -5.23 -10.28
CA ALA A 105 1.06 -3.85 -10.13
C ALA A 105 0.36 -3.62 -8.78
N ALA A 106 -0.54 -4.51 -8.38
CA ALA A 106 -1.23 -4.42 -7.09
C ALA A 106 -0.25 -4.48 -5.90
N THR A 107 0.71 -5.42 -5.91
CA THR A 107 1.70 -5.57 -4.83
C THR A 107 2.68 -4.40 -4.79
N SER A 108 3.15 -3.94 -5.95
CA SER A 108 4.04 -2.78 -6.06
C SER A 108 3.35 -1.51 -5.56
N GLY A 109 2.09 -1.29 -5.92
CA GLY A 109 1.32 -0.15 -5.45
C GLY A 109 1.04 -0.21 -3.95
N LEU A 110 0.73 -1.38 -3.38
CA LEU A 110 0.59 -1.54 -1.92
C LEU A 110 1.90 -1.19 -1.18
N LEU A 111 3.03 -1.69 -1.67
CA LEU A 111 4.35 -1.41 -1.09
C LEU A 111 4.68 0.09 -1.17
N LEU A 112 4.56 0.67 -2.36
CA LEU A 112 4.88 2.07 -2.60
C LEU A 112 3.97 3.02 -1.82
N PHE A 113 2.68 2.70 -1.72
CA PHE A 113 1.74 3.43 -0.85
C PHE A 113 2.23 3.46 0.61
N ARG A 114 2.73 2.33 1.13
CA ARG A 114 3.29 2.27 2.49
C ARG A 114 4.60 3.04 2.63
N LEU A 115 5.50 2.94 1.64
CA LEU A 115 6.77 3.67 1.62
C LEU A 115 6.56 5.18 1.61
N LEU A 116 5.53 5.66 0.90
CA LEU A 116 5.11 7.06 0.87
C LEU A 116 4.32 7.50 2.13
N GLY A 117 4.36 6.70 3.20
CA GLY A 117 3.74 6.99 4.50
C GLY A 117 2.23 6.72 4.56
N GLY A 118 1.67 6.04 3.56
CA GLY A 118 0.27 5.68 3.51
C GLY A 118 -0.11 4.68 4.60
N ARG A 119 -1.27 4.90 5.22
CA ARG A 119 -1.93 3.95 6.12
C ARG A 119 -3.28 3.61 5.53
N PHE A 120 -3.58 2.32 5.33
CA PHE A 120 -4.84 1.91 4.69
C PHE A 120 -6.07 2.45 5.44
N ARG A 121 -6.03 2.40 6.78
CA ARG A 121 -7.07 3.01 7.64
C ARG A 121 -7.25 4.51 7.44
N ALA A 122 -6.22 5.25 7.03
CA ALA A 122 -6.32 6.69 6.80
C ALA A 122 -7.11 7.06 5.52
N LEU A 123 -7.49 6.08 4.70
CA LEU A 123 -8.40 6.29 3.58
C LEU A 123 -9.88 6.34 4.02
N ALA A 124 -10.22 5.88 5.24
CA ALA A 124 -11.58 6.03 5.75
C ALA A 124 -11.79 7.43 6.32
N PRO A 125 -13.03 7.97 6.30
CA PRO A 125 -13.32 9.28 6.86
C PRO A 125 -13.10 9.32 8.38
N SER A 126 -12.73 10.48 8.88
CA SER A 126 -12.55 10.72 10.32
C SER A 126 -13.90 10.74 11.04
N ASP A 127 -14.01 10.08 12.20
CA ASP A 127 -15.11 10.29 13.14
C ASP A 127 -14.64 11.33 14.16
N PHE A 128 -15.38 12.42 14.34
CA PHE A 128 -14.98 13.49 15.25
C PHE A 128 -14.79 13.02 16.70
N ARG A 129 -15.42 11.91 17.12
CA ARG A 129 -15.35 11.41 18.50
C ARG A 129 -14.09 10.57 18.80
N HIS A 130 -13.27 10.31 17.78
CA HIS A 130 -12.10 9.43 17.87
C HIS A 130 -10.89 10.10 17.21
N PRO A 131 -9.66 9.57 17.42
CA PRO A 131 -8.53 9.95 16.59
C PRO A 131 -8.86 9.78 15.10
N GLY A 132 -8.88 10.90 14.37
CA GLY A 132 -9.17 10.91 12.94
C GLY A 132 -8.11 10.23 12.06
N ALA A 133 -8.33 10.29 10.75
CA ALA A 133 -7.54 9.64 9.73
C ALA A 133 -6.07 10.04 9.72
N PHE A 134 -5.75 11.25 10.18
CA PHE A 134 -4.38 11.76 10.29
C PHE A 134 -3.80 11.57 11.69
N GLY A 135 -4.57 11.10 12.67
CA GLY A 135 -4.11 10.77 14.00
C GLY A 135 -3.32 9.46 14.05
N HIS A 136 -2.17 9.48 14.72
CA HIS A 136 -1.44 8.29 15.12
C HIS A 136 -0.62 8.52 16.40
N ALA A 137 -0.32 7.45 17.13
CA ALA A 137 0.29 7.54 18.45
C ALA A 137 1.63 8.30 18.47
N ARG A 138 2.44 8.21 17.41
CA ARG A 138 3.75 8.90 17.32
C ARG A 138 3.65 10.44 17.29
N ILE A 139 2.48 11.01 17.01
CA ILE A 139 2.25 12.48 16.93
C ILE A 139 1.30 12.96 18.02
N SER A 140 1.34 12.28 19.15
CA SER A 140 0.48 12.56 20.28
C SER A 140 1.28 12.51 21.57
N LEU A 141 0.82 13.23 22.57
CA LEU A 141 1.41 13.23 23.91
C LEU A 141 0.48 12.46 24.87
N PRO A 142 1.01 11.78 25.89
CA PRO A 142 0.19 11.36 27.01
C PRO A 142 -0.60 12.54 27.58
N ALA A 143 -1.87 12.33 27.91
CA ALA A 143 -2.73 13.35 28.50
C ALA A 143 -3.24 12.89 29.86
N THR A 144 -3.38 13.85 30.77
CA THR A 144 -4.17 13.67 31.98
C THR A 144 -5.61 14.13 31.71
N ILE A 145 -6.50 13.96 32.69
CA ILE A 145 -7.88 14.49 32.64
C ILE A 145 -7.88 16.03 32.61
N GLU A 146 -6.80 16.66 33.05
CA GLU A 146 -6.65 18.11 33.11
C GLU A 146 -6.37 18.69 31.72
N TYR A 147 -6.55 20.00 31.61
CA TYR A 147 -6.18 20.73 30.39
C TYR A 147 -4.66 20.71 30.19
N ALA A 148 -4.24 20.66 28.92
CA ALA A 148 -2.83 20.72 28.57
C ALA A 148 -2.20 22.00 29.11
N ASP A 149 -1.03 21.87 29.73
CA ASP A 149 -0.20 22.99 30.18
C ASP A 149 0.46 23.75 29.00
N GLY A 150 1.20 24.81 29.30
CA GLY A 150 1.87 25.61 28.28
C GLY A 150 2.86 24.82 27.42
N ASN A 151 3.61 23.90 28.03
CA ASN A 151 4.62 23.09 27.35
C ASN A 151 3.98 22.08 26.40
N ALA A 152 2.99 21.33 26.86
CA ALA A 152 2.22 20.39 26.06
C ALA A 152 1.54 21.11 24.88
N ARG A 153 0.95 22.30 25.10
CA ARG A 153 0.40 23.11 24.01
C ARG A 153 1.46 23.49 22.98
N ALA A 154 2.64 23.93 23.41
CA ALA A 154 3.72 24.29 22.50
C ALA A 154 4.18 23.10 21.64
N VAL A 155 4.32 21.91 22.24
CA VAL A 155 4.68 20.68 21.51
C VAL A 155 3.56 20.29 20.54
N ILE A 156 2.29 20.39 20.94
CA ILE A 156 1.16 20.12 20.06
C ILE A 156 1.10 21.10 18.87
N GLN A 157 1.45 22.37 19.06
CA GLN A 157 1.59 23.30 17.93
C GLN A 157 2.66 22.80 16.93
N SER A 158 3.80 22.33 17.43
CA SER A 158 4.86 21.78 16.59
C SER A 158 4.41 20.53 15.85
N PHE A 159 3.71 19.60 16.51
CA PHE A 159 3.13 18.44 15.85
C PHE A 159 2.09 18.82 14.79
N GLY A 160 1.23 19.80 15.09
CA GLY A 160 0.23 20.29 14.15
C GLY A 160 0.86 20.94 12.91
N ARG A 161 1.92 21.73 13.06
CA ARG A 161 2.66 22.31 11.92
C ARG A 161 3.29 21.23 11.04
N LEU A 162 3.87 20.20 11.65
CA LEU A 162 4.59 19.16 10.94
C LEU A 162 3.65 18.15 10.26
N TYR A 163 2.63 17.68 10.98
CA TYR A 163 1.77 16.56 10.56
C TYR A 163 0.35 16.98 10.18
N GLY A 164 -0.11 18.15 10.64
CA GLY A 164 -1.46 18.66 10.43
C GLY A 164 -2.44 18.25 11.52
N CYS A 165 -3.67 18.72 11.37
CA CYS A 165 -4.79 18.33 12.23
C CYS A 165 -5.04 16.82 12.15
N HIS A 166 -5.18 16.14 13.29
CA HIS A 166 -5.40 14.69 13.32
C HIS A 166 -6.74 14.27 12.69
N THR A 167 -7.72 15.18 12.62
CA THR A 167 -9.06 14.95 12.04
C THR A 167 -9.09 15.22 10.55
N CYS A 168 -8.71 16.42 10.10
CA CYS A 168 -8.84 16.83 8.70
C CYS A 168 -7.51 16.95 7.95
N GLY A 169 -6.37 16.86 8.62
CA GLY A 169 -5.06 16.94 7.97
C GLY A 169 -4.55 18.36 7.71
N THR A 170 -5.34 19.42 7.91
CA THR A 170 -4.89 20.78 7.57
C THR A 170 -3.61 21.18 8.35
N LYS A 171 -2.64 21.76 7.63
CA LYS A 171 -1.36 22.27 8.17
C LYS A 171 -1.34 23.79 8.39
N ARG A 172 -2.45 24.49 8.08
CA ARG A 172 -2.53 25.96 8.02
C ARG A 172 -3.44 26.54 9.12
N SER A 173 -3.30 26.07 10.36
CA SER A 173 -4.18 26.49 11.45
C SER A 173 -3.43 26.59 12.78
N LYS A 174 -4.09 27.18 13.77
CA LYS A 174 -3.70 27.05 15.17
C LYS A 174 -4.25 25.73 15.70
N TYR A 175 -3.44 25.02 16.49
CA TYR A 175 -3.80 23.70 17.00
C TYR A 175 -4.23 23.74 18.46
N HIS A 176 -5.20 22.92 18.82
CA HIS A 176 -5.58 22.63 20.19
C HIS A 176 -5.04 21.26 20.57
N ALA A 177 -4.67 21.10 21.84
CA ALA A 177 -4.33 19.81 22.43
C ALA A 177 -5.63 19.06 22.74
N ASP A 178 -6.15 18.36 21.74
CA ASP A 178 -7.43 17.66 21.84
C ASP A 178 -7.28 16.34 22.61
N HIS A 179 -8.13 16.11 23.61
CA HIS A 179 -8.13 14.90 24.43
C HIS A 179 -8.81 13.75 23.71
N MET A 180 -8.06 12.70 23.39
CA MET A 180 -8.61 11.46 22.84
C MET A 180 -8.38 10.25 23.76
N PRO A 181 -9.46 9.53 24.18
CA PRO A 181 -10.87 9.87 23.96
C PRO A 181 -11.27 11.16 24.71
N PRO A 182 -12.40 11.82 24.35
CA PRO A 182 -12.87 13.01 25.05
C PRO A 182 -13.06 12.76 26.55
N VAL A 183 -12.79 13.77 27.39
CA VAL A 183 -12.81 13.63 28.86
C VAL A 183 -14.14 13.05 29.39
N LEU A 184 -15.28 13.47 28.84
CA LEU A 184 -16.59 12.93 29.22
C LEU A 184 -16.69 11.42 28.94
N VAL A 185 -16.15 10.97 27.81
CA VAL A 185 -16.10 9.55 27.43
C VAL A 185 -15.13 8.79 28.34
N ALA A 186 -13.94 9.34 28.57
CA ALA A 186 -12.95 8.72 29.46
C ALA A 186 -13.47 8.54 30.89
N LYS A 187 -14.14 9.56 31.45
CA LYS A 187 -14.78 9.48 32.78
C LYS A 187 -15.87 8.41 32.83
N ALA A 188 -16.74 8.36 31.81
CA ALA A 188 -17.81 7.37 31.72
C ALA A 188 -17.26 5.93 31.60
N GLU A 189 -16.23 5.71 30.78
CA GLU A 189 -15.58 4.41 30.64
C GLU A 189 -14.85 4.00 31.92
N ASN A 190 -14.14 4.91 32.57
CA ASN A 190 -13.41 4.64 33.82
C ASN A 190 -14.33 4.37 35.01
N ALA A 191 -15.59 4.80 34.97
CA ALA A 191 -16.60 4.49 35.97
C ALA A 191 -17.13 3.04 35.85
N ARG A 192 -16.91 2.37 34.71
CA ARG A 192 -17.38 0.99 34.50
C ARG A 192 -16.58 0.01 35.34
N VAL A 193 -17.24 -1.04 35.83
CA VAL A 193 -16.62 -2.10 36.65
C VAL A 193 -15.43 -2.73 35.94
N TRP A 194 -15.50 -2.92 34.62
CA TRP A 194 -14.41 -3.48 33.82
C TRP A 194 -13.11 -2.64 33.83
N ALA A 195 -13.20 -1.31 33.96
CA ALA A 195 -12.01 -0.47 34.08
C ALA A 195 -11.25 -0.71 35.39
N LYS A 196 -11.92 -1.22 36.44
CA LYS A 196 -11.26 -1.64 37.68
C LYS A 196 -10.44 -2.92 37.50
N LEU A 197 -10.82 -3.78 36.56
CA LEU A 197 -10.15 -5.06 36.28
C LEU A 197 -9.00 -4.90 35.27
N PHE A 198 -9.18 -4.04 34.26
CA PHE A 198 -8.21 -3.89 33.15
C PHE A 198 -7.42 -2.57 33.17
N GLY A 199 -7.66 -1.73 34.16
CA GLY A 199 -7.06 -0.41 34.29
C GLY A 199 -7.85 0.69 33.58
N PRO A 200 -7.55 1.97 33.89
CA PRO A 200 -8.24 3.11 33.33
C PRO A 200 -7.88 3.31 31.86
N VAL A 201 -8.84 3.84 31.09
CA VAL A 201 -8.63 4.30 29.72
C VAL A 201 -7.61 5.45 29.73
N THR A 202 -6.53 5.27 28.99
CA THR A 202 -5.49 6.30 28.83
C THR A 202 -5.91 7.32 27.79
N GLN A 203 -5.76 8.61 28.14
CA GLN A 203 -6.01 9.72 27.22
C GLN A 203 -4.70 10.20 26.59
N ARG A 204 -4.79 10.77 25.40
CA ARG A 204 -3.66 11.39 24.69
C ARG A 204 -4.08 12.70 24.03
N TYR A 205 -3.16 13.65 23.95
CA TYR A 205 -3.33 14.90 23.22
C TYR A 205 -2.98 14.72 21.75
N TYR A 206 -3.87 15.15 20.86
CA TYR A 206 -3.61 15.23 19.42
C TYR A 206 -3.73 16.67 18.92
N PRO A 207 -2.95 17.08 17.89
CA PRO A 207 -3.12 18.39 17.28
C PRO A 207 -4.43 18.46 16.51
N GLN A 208 -5.34 19.34 16.92
CA GLN A 208 -6.62 19.54 16.23
C GLN A 208 -6.84 21.01 15.87
N CYS A 209 -7.24 21.32 14.65
CA CYS A 209 -7.53 22.70 14.26
C CYS A 209 -8.81 23.21 14.94
N GLU A 210 -8.92 24.52 15.11
CA GLU A 210 -10.06 25.19 15.76
C GLU A 210 -11.42 24.78 15.17
N SER A 211 -11.55 24.76 13.83
CA SER A 211 -12.80 24.38 13.17
C SER A 211 -13.23 22.93 13.48
N CYS A 212 -12.28 22.00 13.52
CA CYS A 212 -12.56 20.61 13.89
C CYS A 212 -12.90 20.48 15.38
N SER A 213 -12.19 21.23 16.24
CA SER A 213 -12.41 21.22 17.69
C SER A 213 -13.80 21.75 18.06
N ASN A 214 -14.22 22.87 17.49
CA ASN A 214 -15.56 23.43 17.69
C ASN A 214 -16.66 22.45 17.25
N THR A 215 -16.48 21.81 16.09
CA THR A 215 -17.41 20.80 15.57
C THR A 215 -17.49 19.59 16.50
N GLN A 216 -16.34 19.05 16.90
CA GLN A 216 -16.27 17.92 17.82
C GLN A 216 -16.95 18.24 19.15
N GLY A 217 -16.66 19.39 19.76
CA GLY A 217 -17.26 19.78 21.03
C GLY A 217 -18.78 19.81 20.99
N ALA A 218 -19.38 20.32 19.90
CA ALA A 218 -20.82 20.31 19.69
C ALA A 218 -21.38 18.89 19.54
N LEU A 219 -20.68 18.01 18.83
CA LEU A 219 -21.10 16.62 18.60
C LEU A 219 -20.98 15.75 19.84
N VAL A 220 -19.90 15.89 20.61
CA VAL A 220 -19.68 15.15 21.87
C VAL A 220 -20.77 15.48 22.88
N LYS A 221 -21.15 16.77 23.01
CA LYS A 221 -22.27 17.18 23.89
C LYS A 221 -23.60 16.54 23.51
N LYS A 222 -23.84 16.34 22.20
CA LYS A 222 -25.07 15.73 21.67
C LYS A 222 -24.99 14.20 21.54
N ASN A 223 -23.84 13.60 21.87
CA ASN A 223 -23.51 12.21 21.55
C ASN A 223 -23.79 11.84 20.06
N ALA A 224 -23.57 12.79 19.15
CA ALA A 224 -23.89 12.64 17.74
C ALA A 224 -22.67 12.15 16.94
N LYS A 225 -22.90 11.24 15.99
CA LYS A 225 -21.86 10.77 15.05
C LYS A 225 -21.87 11.62 13.78
N GLN A 226 -20.74 12.24 13.47
CA GLN A 226 -20.50 12.90 12.19
C GLN A 226 -19.15 12.47 11.64
N LEU A 227 -19.11 12.24 10.32
CA LEU A 227 -17.91 11.84 9.60
C LEU A 227 -17.35 13.02 8.80
N LYS A 228 -16.04 13.09 8.66
CA LYS A 228 -15.33 14.11 7.88
C LYS A 228 -14.56 13.44 6.75
N LEU A 229 -14.92 13.80 5.52
CA LEU A 229 -14.15 13.49 4.31
C LEU A 229 -12.95 14.42 4.18
N HIS A 230 -11.89 13.90 3.56
CA HIS A 230 -10.61 14.58 3.32
C HIS A 230 -10.05 14.32 1.91
N LEU A 231 -10.94 14.36 0.89
CA LEU A 231 -10.57 14.15 -0.51
C LEU A 231 -9.59 15.21 -1.07
N THR A 232 -9.61 16.41 -0.51
CA THR A 232 -8.75 17.53 -0.94
C THR A 232 -7.42 17.59 -0.20
N GLU A 233 -7.23 16.74 0.80
CA GLU A 233 -6.05 16.77 1.70
C GLU A 233 -5.01 15.79 1.18
N LEU A 234 -4.46 16.14 0.00
CA LEU A 234 -3.48 15.32 -0.68
C LEU A 234 -2.21 15.16 0.16
N ARG A 235 -1.54 14.02 -0.07
CA ARG A 235 -0.37 13.52 0.65
C ARG A 235 0.51 12.75 -0.32
N ALA A 236 1.77 12.54 0.02
CA ALA A 236 2.72 11.82 -0.83
C ALA A 236 2.17 10.48 -1.35
N TYR A 237 1.53 9.67 -0.50
CA TYR A 237 0.96 8.38 -0.90
C TYR A 237 -0.19 8.46 -1.93
N HIS A 238 -0.81 9.63 -2.16
CA HIS A 238 -1.79 9.79 -3.23
C HIS A 238 -1.14 9.79 -4.62
N TRP A 239 0.18 9.99 -4.69
CA TRP A 239 0.98 9.93 -5.91
C TRP A 239 1.54 8.54 -6.20
N THR A 240 1.05 7.50 -5.51
CA THR A 240 1.53 6.11 -5.69
C THR A 240 1.40 5.67 -7.15
N GLY A 241 0.26 5.90 -7.81
CA GLY A 241 0.09 5.54 -9.22
C GLY A 241 1.11 6.21 -10.14
N PHE A 242 1.39 7.51 -9.92
CA PHE A 242 2.38 8.25 -10.69
C PHE A 242 3.77 7.63 -10.56
N TRP A 243 4.22 7.41 -9.33
CA TRP A 243 5.55 6.85 -9.05
C TRP A 243 5.67 5.39 -9.49
N MET A 244 4.61 4.61 -9.34
CA MET A 244 4.57 3.21 -9.77
C MET A 244 4.77 3.10 -11.27
N VAL A 245 4.19 4.01 -12.05
CA VAL A 245 4.35 4.01 -13.51
C VAL A 245 5.70 4.56 -13.91
N LEU A 246 6.15 5.66 -13.31
CA LEU A 246 7.43 6.28 -13.62
C LEU A 246 8.61 5.30 -13.42
N PHE A 247 8.56 4.49 -12.36
CA PHE A 247 9.60 3.51 -12.03
C PHE A 247 9.26 2.06 -12.43
N GLY A 248 8.06 1.82 -12.95
CA GLY A 248 7.58 0.50 -13.31
C GLY A 248 7.96 0.07 -14.73
N ALA A 249 7.41 -1.07 -15.15
CA ALA A 249 7.70 -1.72 -16.43
C ALA A 249 7.33 -0.88 -17.68
N SER A 250 6.49 0.13 -17.53
CA SER A 250 6.09 1.05 -18.61
C SER A 250 6.83 2.39 -18.62
N GLY A 251 7.57 2.71 -17.55
CA GLY A 251 8.34 3.95 -17.44
C GLY A 251 9.82 3.72 -17.70
N LEU A 252 10.67 4.36 -16.89
CA LEU A 252 12.13 4.22 -16.99
C LEU A 252 12.58 2.76 -16.89
N GLY A 253 11.89 1.95 -16.08
CA GLY A 253 12.20 0.52 -15.93
C GLY A 253 12.03 -0.28 -17.22
N GLY A 254 11.02 0.03 -18.03
CA GLY A 254 10.81 -0.61 -19.34
C GLY A 254 11.88 -0.23 -20.35
N PHE A 255 12.26 1.04 -20.39
CA PHE A 255 13.32 1.54 -21.27
C PHE A 255 14.67 0.85 -20.99
N PHE A 256 15.03 0.67 -19.71
CA PHE A 256 16.25 -0.04 -19.34
C PHE A 256 16.17 -1.54 -19.59
N ALA A 257 15.01 -2.17 -19.36
CA ALA A 257 14.82 -3.59 -19.61
C ALA A 257 14.86 -3.94 -21.11
N GLN A 258 14.35 -3.06 -21.98
CA GLN A 258 14.39 -3.24 -23.42
C GLN A 258 15.77 -2.95 -24.02
N ALA A 259 16.60 -2.16 -23.33
CA ALA A 259 18.00 -1.96 -23.70
C ALA A 259 18.92 -3.13 -23.30
N SER A 260 18.46 -4.02 -22.42
CA SER A 260 19.20 -5.18 -21.94
C SER A 260 18.63 -6.48 -22.53
N ASP A 261 18.87 -6.72 -23.82
CA ASP A 261 18.38 -7.91 -24.55
C ASP A 261 19.02 -9.26 -24.10
N GLU A 262 19.85 -9.29 -23.04
CA GLU A 262 20.68 -10.47 -22.72
C GLU A 262 20.58 -11.02 -21.29
N ALA A 263 19.79 -10.45 -20.37
CA ALA A 263 19.69 -10.99 -19.02
C ALA A 263 18.24 -11.12 -18.53
N PRO A 264 17.87 -12.26 -17.90
CA PRO A 264 16.56 -12.41 -17.29
C PRO A 264 16.32 -11.27 -16.31
N SER A 265 15.14 -10.64 -16.40
CA SER A 265 14.89 -9.41 -15.65
C SER A 265 15.02 -9.66 -14.15
N VAL A 266 15.50 -8.68 -13.39
CA VAL A 266 15.55 -8.75 -11.92
C VAL A 266 14.20 -9.17 -11.33
N VAL A 267 13.09 -8.81 -11.99
CA VAL A 267 11.75 -9.22 -11.60
C VAL A 267 11.54 -10.73 -11.75
N GLU A 268 11.95 -11.34 -12.85
CA GLU A 268 11.90 -12.80 -13.02
C GLU A 268 12.77 -13.51 -11.98
N HIS A 269 13.95 -12.96 -11.68
CA HIS A 269 14.84 -13.52 -10.68
C HIS A 269 14.23 -13.43 -9.26
N VAL A 270 13.63 -12.30 -8.91
CA VAL A 270 12.93 -12.10 -7.63
C VAL A 270 11.67 -12.96 -7.54
N VAL A 271 10.91 -13.13 -8.64
CA VAL A 271 9.74 -14.02 -8.69
C VAL A 271 10.16 -15.47 -8.55
N ALA A 272 11.23 -15.91 -9.22
CA ALA A 272 11.79 -17.25 -9.07
C ALA A 272 12.27 -17.50 -7.64
N GLN A 273 12.99 -16.54 -7.06
CA GLN A 273 13.51 -16.63 -5.69
C GLN A 273 12.39 -16.60 -4.64
N ALA A 274 11.36 -15.77 -4.82
CA ALA A 274 10.18 -15.74 -3.95
C ALA A 274 9.36 -17.03 -4.07
N THR A 275 9.23 -17.57 -5.28
CA THR A 275 8.58 -18.86 -5.53
C THR A 275 9.31 -19.97 -4.80
N ASP A 276 10.64 -20.02 -4.89
CA ASP A 276 11.48 -21.00 -4.19
C ASP A 276 11.41 -20.84 -2.67
N ALA A 277 11.42 -19.59 -2.17
CA ALA A 277 11.29 -19.26 -0.75
C ALA A 277 9.94 -19.68 -0.15
N VAL A 278 8.86 -19.70 -0.94
CA VAL A 278 7.53 -20.16 -0.50
C VAL A 278 7.37 -21.67 -0.67
N GLN A 279 7.92 -22.26 -1.74
CA GLN A 279 7.80 -23.70 -2.03
C GLN A 279 8.60 -24.57 -1.06
N LYS A 280 9.78 -24.13 -0.61
CA LYS A 280 10.64 -24.88 0.34
C LYS A 280 9.95 -25.14 1.70
N PRO A 281 9.38 -24.13 2.40
CA PRO A 281 8.62 -24.34 3.62
C PRO A 281 7.39 -25.23 3.42
N LEU A 282 6.68 -25.08 2.31
CA LEU A 282 5.49 -25.88 2.02
C LEU A 282 5.84 -27.38 1.86
N LEU A 283 6.94 -27.70 1.17
CA LEU A 283 7.42 -29.08 1.06
C LEU A 283 7.83 -29.68 2.41
N LEU A 284 8.42 -28.89 3.31
CA LEU A 284 8.74 -29.33 4.67
C LEU A 284 7.48 -29.65 5.46
N VAL A 285 6.47 -28.77 5.44
CA VAL A 285 5.17 -29.00 6.10
C VAL A 285 4.49 -30.27 5.56
N LEU A 286 4.53 -30.49 4.24
CA LEU A 286 3.97 -31.70 3.63
C LEU A 286 4.73 -32.98 4.03
N ARG A 287 6.07 -32.93 4.15
CA ARG A 287 6.88 -34.08 4.61
C ARG A 287 6.61 -34.43 6.06
N ASP A 288 6.51 -33.42 6.91
CA ASP A 288 6.23 -33.57 8.34
C ASP A 288 4.82 -34.12 8.60
N ARG A 289 3.82 -33.60 7.87
CA ARG A 289 2.46 -34.15 7.90
C ARG A 289 2.40 -35.60 7.38
N GLU A 290 3.12 -35.92 6.30
CA GLU A 290 3.22 -37.29 5.78
C GLU A 290 3.83 -38.24 6.81
N ALA A 291 4.88 -37.82 7.54
CA ALA A 291 5.51 -38.62 8.58
C ALA A 291 4.54 -38.94 9.72
N ARG A 292 3.83 -37.94 10.25
CA ARG A 292 2.79 -38.13 11.29
C ARG A 292 1.68 -39.07 10.86
N LEU A 293 1.21 -38.94 9.62
CA LEU A 293 0.16 -39.82 9.09
C LEU A 293 0.65 -41.28 8.97
N ARG A 294 1.91 -41.49 8.58
CA ARG A 294 2.50 -42.84 8.51
C ARG A 294 2.62 -43.49 9.89
N GLU A 295 3.02 -42.73 10.90
CA GLU A 295 3.07 -43.20 12.29
C GLU A 295 1.66 -43.55 12.79
N ARG A 296 0.69 -42.64 12.63
CA ARG A 296 -0.71 -42.88 12.99
C ARG A 296 -1.29 -44.13 12.28
N ARG A 297 -0.94 -44.33 11.01
CA ARG A 297 -1.38 -45.49 10.23
C ARG A 297 -0.90 -46.83 10.82
N GLN A 298 0.26 -46.85 11.46
CA GLN A 298 0.82 -48.05 12.10
C GLN A 298 0.03 -48.45 13.35
N THR A 299 -0.43 -47.46 14.12
CA THR A 299 -1.17 -47.68 15.38
C THR A 299 -2.68 -47.80 15.19
N GLU A 300 -3.23 -47.30 14.07
CA GLU A 300 -4.66 -47.28 13.81
C GLU A 300 -5.21 -48.68 13.49
N THR A 301 -6.19 -49.12 14.27
CA THR A 301 -6.85 -50.44 14.12
C THR A 301 -8.16 -50.36 13.34
N ASN A 302 -8.81 -49.19 13.33
CA ASN A 302 -10.05 -48.98 12.60
C ASN A 302 -9.80 -48.95 11.08
N LYS A 303 -10.53 -49.78 10.33
CA LYS A 303 -10.38 -49.90 8.86
C LYS A 303 -10.75 -48.63 8.10
N GLU A 304 -11.82 -47.95 8.50
CA GLU A 304 -12.27 -46.71 7.85
C GLU A 304 -11.28 -45.56 8.12
N ALA A 305 -10.78 -45.46 9.37
CA ALA A 305 -9.76 -44.48 9.72
C ALA A 305 -8.44 -44.70 8.95
N ARG A 306 -8.03 -45.97 8.75
CA ARG A 306 -6.88 -46.32 7.91
C ARG A 306 -7.08 -45.90 6.46
N GLN A 307 -8.26 -46.12 5.90
CA GLN A 307 -8.58 -45.73 4.53
C GLN A 307 -8.51 -44.21 4.35
N ALA A 308 -9.07 -43.44 5.30
CA ALA A 308 -8.98 -41.98 5.28
C ALA A 308 -7.52 -41.47 5.36
N ILE A 309 -6.67 -42.12 6.17
CA ILE A 309 -5.23 -41.80 6.24
C ILE A 309 -4.54 -42.08 4.89
N ASP A 310 -4.88 -43.20 4.23
CA ASP A 310 -4.31 -43.57 2.93
C ASP A 310 -4.71 -42.59 1.81
N ASP A 311 -5.97 -42.13 1.80
CA ASP A 311 -6.47 -41.11 0.88
C ASP A 311 -5.77 -39.76 1.08
N GLU A 312 -5.53 -39.36 2.33
CA GLU A 312 -4.81 -38.15 2.66
C GLU A 312 -3.32 -38.24 2.24
N LEU A 313 -2.68 -39.39 2.47
CA LEU A 313 -1.31 -39.66 2.03
C LEU A 313 -1.20 -39.59 0.49
N ALA A 314 -2.19 -40.10 -0.24
CA ALA A 314 -2.24 -40.00 -1.71
C ALA A 314 -2.32 -38.53 -2.17
N THR A 315 -3.17 -37.74 -1.52
CA THR A 315 -3.31 -36.30 -1.79
C THR A 315 -2.00 -35.54 -1.53
N ILE A 316 -1.31 -35.82 -0.43
CA ILE A 316 -0.01 -35.20 -0.11
C ILE A 316 1.04 -35.58 -1.15
N ARG A 317 1.07 -36.83 -1.61
CA ARG A 317 2.01 -37.29 -2.65
C ARG A 317 1.77 -36.59 -3.98
N ALA A 318 0.52 -36.47 -4.41
CA ALA A 318 0.16 -35.73 -5.63
C ALA A 318 0.63 -34.27 -5.55
N ARG A 319 0.32 -33.59 -4.44
CA ARG A 319 0.71 -32.18 -4.24
C ARG A 319 2.22 -31.98 -4.21
N LYS A 320 2.98 -32.90 -3.59
CA LYS A 320 4.46 -32.88 -3.62
C LYS A 320 4.99 -33.10 -5.04
N ALA A 321 4.34 -33.94 -5.83
CA ALA A 321 4.73 -34.17 -7.23
C ALA A 321 4.49 -32.91 -8.08
N ASP A 322 3.37 -32.22 -7.88
CA ASP A 322 3.05 -30.96 -8.58
C ASP A 322 4.05 -29.86 -8.25
N ILE A 323 4.40 -29.68 -6.97
CA ILE A 323 5.41 -28.69 -6.55
C ILE A 323 6.77 -29.01 -7.19
N LYS A 324 7.17 -30.30 -7.20
CA LYS A 324 8.43 -30.71 -7.85
C LYS A 324 8.41 -30.52 -9.36
N LYS A 325 7.26 -30.74 -10.01
CA LYS A 325 7.09 -30.52 -11.44
C LYS A 325 7.15 -29.02 -11.79
N ALA A 326 6.55 -28.17 -10.96
CA ALA A 326 6.65 -26.72 -11.09
C ALA A 326 8.09 -26.23 -10.91
N ALA A 327 8.81 -26.76 -9.91
CA ALA A 327 10.21 -26.40 -9.65
C ALA A 327 11.20 -26.86 -10.75
N ARG A 328 10.85 -27.84 -11.59
CA ARG A 328 11.68 -28.28 -12.74
C ARG A 328 11.41 -27.51 -14.02
N ARG A 329 10.30 -26.78 -14.09
CA ARG A 329 9.90 -25.98 -15.27
C ARG A 329 10.42 -24.54 -15.21
N ASN A 330 10.85 -24.12 -14.03
CA ASN A 330 11.54 -22.86 -13.77
C ASN A 330 13.04 -23.11 -13.72
#